data_AF-A0A7G1KNK2-F1
#
_entry.id   AF-A0A7G1KNK2-F1
#
_cell.length_a   1.000
_cell.length_b   1.000
_cell.length_c   1.000
_cell.angle_alpha   90.00
_cell.angle_beta   90.00
_cell.angle_gamma   90.00
#
_symmetry.space_group_name_H-M   'P 1'
#
loop_
_entity.id
_entity.type
_entity.pdbx_description
1 polymer ?
#
loop_
_entity_poly.entity_id
_entity_poly.type
_entity_poly.pdbx_seq_one_letter_code
_entity_poly.pdbx_strand_id
1 'polypeptide(L)'
;MTDDHKGRGGTVSGRTAADRDRIIAGLWEDGKGYRAIASTLGVTARQVETVLGHVAVLRGAGHSDAEIGRRVGLPRSSVQRLRGSAAPVSTERKSTAVTALAQMGGMQLDVLGWFLGTDRKRTYLLVRQLRKDKVVRDLEKVVAGDKWVIPTRVTASRHLGFPVREWRPSPDKAAHHRAVAQARIMLVGTDLERWISERVLWHRAGAAAAASRGGRGRTEVPHIHDGRFLGDVDGVHGWWAVEVELSRKSSTAMDVALQGAIRAAARPDEPETMVGLVYLCRSAQVLDGVNAAVERLPAELARLLPRIAIGDFDDEWTQFLADRNAAKAAKRRRRNHIHLTGEAS
;
A
#
# COMPACT_ATOMS: atom_id res chain seq x y z
N MET A 1 37.95 62.97 -5.64
CA MET A 1 37.59 62.27 -6.88
C MET A 1 37.53 60.80 -6.57
N THR A 2 36.32 60.35 -6.25
CA THR A 2 35.93 58.95 -6.10
C THR A 2 35.93 58.30 -7.48
N ASP A 3 36.57 57.14 -7.61
CA ASP A 3 36.15 56.21 -8.65
C ASP A 3 36.08 54.79 -8.08
N ASP A 4 34.93 54.19 -8.36
CA ASP A 4 34.25 53.16 -7.61
C ASP A 4 34.19 51.93 -8.52
N HIS A 5 35.00 50.89 -8.24
CA HIS A 5 34.96 49.65 -9.01
C HIS A 5 34.30 48.52 -8.23
N LYS A 6 32.96 48.57 -8.27
CA LYS A 6 32.07 47.42 -8.05
C LYS A 6 32.31 46.35 -9.11
N GLY A 7 33.06 45.31 -8.74
CA GLY A 7 33.18 44.07 -9.50
C GLY A 7 31.83 43.33 -9.56
N ARG A 8 31.28 43.24 -10.77
CA ARG A 8 30.02 42.59 -11.13
C ARG A 8 29.99 41.10 -10.76
N GLY A 9 29.02 40.71 -9.93
CA GLY A 9 28.55 39.33 -9.84
C GLY A 9 27.84 38.95 -11.13
N GLY A 10 28.51 38.18 -11.99
CA GLY A 10 27.93 37.65 -13.21
C GLY A 10 26.96 36.51 -12.90
N THR A 11 25.67 36.78 -13.00
CA THR A 11 24.60 35.78 -12.96
C THR A 11 24.77 34.82 -14.15
N VAL A 12 25.01 33.53 -13.87
CA VAL A 12 25.10 32.44 -14.87
C VAL A 12 23.70 32.10 -15.38
N SER A 13 23.04 33.05 -16.06
CA SER A 13 21.63 32.98 -16.43
C SER A 13 21.37 32.45 -17.85
N GLY A 14 22.37 31.90 -18.55
CA GLY A 14 22.23 31.48 -19.95
C GLY A 14 23.02 30.25 -20.39
N ARG A 15 23.59 29.48 -19.46
CA ARG A 15 24.38 28.26 -19.78
C ARG A 15 23.54 27.00 -19.63
N THR A 16 23.79 26.00 -20.48
CA THR A 16 23.09 24.71 -20.39
C THR A 16 23.46 23.99 -19.09
N ALA A 17 22.63 23.05 -18.63
CA ALA A 17 22.92 22.27 -17.42
C ALA A 17 24.28 21.55 -17.52
N ALA A 18 24.62 21.02 -18.70
CA ALA A 18 25.89 20.34 -18.96
C ALA A 18 27.11 21.26 -18.86
N ASP A 19 26.98 22.54 -19.24
CA ASP A 19 28.07 23.52 -19.09
C ASP A 19 28.31 23.84 -17.62
N ARG A 20 27.23 23.97 -16.84
CA ARG A 20 27.32 24.22 -15.41
C ARG A 20 27.98 23.07 -14.66
N ASP A 21 27.66 21.83 -15.03
CA ASP A 21 28.22 20.64 -14.40
C ASP A 21 29.73 20.52 -14.71
N ARG A 22 30.14 20.80 -15.95
CA ARG A 22 31.57 20.91 -16.31
C ARG A 22 32.32 21.97 -15.51
N ILE A 23 31.71 23.14 -15.30
CA ILE A 23 32.31 24.21 -14.49
C ILE A 23 32.42 23.80 -13.02
N ILE A 24 31.41 23.11 -12.48
CA ILE A 24 31.45 22.60 -11.10
C ILE A 24 32.60 21.60 -10.93
N ALA A 25 32.78 20.67 -11.87
CA ALA A 25 33.88 19.72 -11.86
C ALA A 25 35.25 20.42 -11.95
N GLY A 26 35.44 21.34 -12.91
CA GLY A 26 36.70 22.07 -13.05
C GLY A 26 37.06 22.90 -11.82
N LEU A 27 36.10 23.58 -11.20
CA LEU A 27 36.36 24.35 -9.97
C LEU A 27 36.77 23.45 -8.79
N TRP A 28 36.30 22.20 -8.75
CA TRP A 28 36.74 21.23 -7.75
C TRP A 28 38.17 20.76 -8.03
N GLU A 29 38.51 20.48 -9.29
CA GLU A 29 39.87 20.13 -9.71
C GLU A 29 40.87 21.25 -9.39
N ASP A 30 40.45 22.51 -9.48
CA ASP A 30 41.19 23.71 -9.05
C ASP A 30 41.30 23.86 -7.51
N GLY A 31 40.87 22.85 -6.75
CA GLY A 31 41.00 22.79 -5.29
C GLY A 31 39.93 23.57 -4.51
N LYS A 32 38.86 24.06 -5.15
CA LYS A 32 37.79 24.76 -4.42
C LYS A 32 36.87 23.77 -3.70
N GLY A 33 36.60 24.02 -2.42
CA GLY A 33 35.59 23.29 -1.65
C GLY A 33 34.15 23.64 -2.05
N TYR A 34 33.19 22.82 -1.62
CA TYR A 34 31.76 22.94 -2.01
C TYR A 34 31.16 24.31 -1.71
N ARG A 35 31.52 24.92 -0.55
CA ARG A 35 31.03 26.26 -0.18
C ARG A 35 31.53 27.32 -1.16
N ALA A 36 32.80 27.23 -1.57
CA ALA A 36 33.39 28.18 -2.51
C ALA A 36 32.74 28.03 -3.89
N ILE A 37 32.60 26.80 -4.39
CA ILE A 37 31.92 26.52 -5.67
C ILE A 37 30.47 27.04 -5.66
N ALA A 38 29.72 26.71 -4.61
CA ALA A 38 28.34 27.15 -4.44
C ALA A 38 28.21 28.68 -4.47
N SER A 39 29.10 29.38 -3.77
CA SER A 39 29.13 30.84 -3.75
C SER A 39 29.53 31.45 -5.09
N THR A 40 30.54 30.89 -5.77
CA THR A 40 31.03 31.39 -7.07
C THR A 40 29.97 31.28 -8.15
N LEU A 41 29.18 30.21 -8.14
CA LEU A 41 28.20 29.93 -9.19
C LEU A 41 26.76 30.34 -8.82
N GLY A 42 26.53 30.82 -7.60
CA GLY A 42 25.19 31.13 -7.10
C GLY A 42 24.27 29.89 -7.02
N VAL A 43 24.84 28.71 -6.73
CA VAL A 43 24.10 27.44 -6.62
C VAL A 43 24.11 26.92 -5.19
N THR A 44 23.26 25.95 -4.90
CA THR A 44 23.22 25.29 -3.60
C THR A 44 24.31 24.22 -3.49
N ALA A 45 24.79 23.95 -2.28
CA ALA A 45 25.70 22.82 -2.03
C ALA A 45 25.11 21.46 -2.43
N ARG A 46 23.78 21.34 -2.50
CA ARG A 46 23.10 20.12 -2.98
C ARG A 46 23.26 19.94 -4.49
N GLN A 47 23.19 21.03 -5.25
CA GLN A 47 23.45 20.99 -6.69
C GLN A 47 24.92 20.66 -6.97
N VAL A 48 25.85 21.17 -6.16
CA VAL A 48 27.26 20.77 -6.22
C VAL A 48 27.42 19.26 -5.91
N GLU A 49 26.75 18.75 -4.87
CA GLU A 49 26.77 17.31 -4.53
C GLU A 49 26.17 16.44 -5.63
N THR A 50 25.12 16.87 -6.33
CA THR A 50 24.53 16.13 -7.44
C THR A 50 25.53 15.89 -8.57
N VAL A 51 26.47 16.81 -8.78
CA VAL A 51 27.51 16.69 -9.80
C VAL A 51 28.72 15.92 -9.30
N LEU A 52 29.22 16.24 -8.10
CA LEU A 52 30.49 15.70 -7.60
C LEU A 52 30.34 14.37 -6.83
N GLY A 53 29.23 14.15 -6.12
CA GLY A 53 28.96 12.92 -5.36
C GLY A 53 29.95 12.59 -4.22
N HIS A 54 30.89 13.48 -3.88
CA HIS A 54 31.96 13.17 -2.92
C HIS A 54 31.44 12.91 -1.50
N VAL A 55 30.37 13.58 -1.07
CA VAL A 55 29.78 13.31 0.26
C VAL A 55 29.21 11.89 0.29
N ALA A 56 28.54 11.44 -0.77
CA ALA A 56 28.03 10.08 -0.87
C ALA A 56 29.15 9.03 -0.88
N VAL A 57 30.23 9.26 -1.63
CA VAL A 57 31.39 8.36 -1.73
C VAL A 57 32.13 8.23 -0.39
N LEU A 58 32.50 9.35 0.24
CA LEU A 58 33.22 9.34 1.53
C LEU A 58 32.39 8.69 2.64
N ARG A 59 31.07 8.85 2.60
CA ARG A 59 30.17 8.14 3.51
C ARG A 59 30.14 6.64 3.25
N GLY A 60 30.13 6.21 1.98
CA GLY A 60 30.23 4.79 1.61
C GLY A 60 31.52 4.13 2.13
N ALA A 61 32.58 4.93 2.25
CA ALA A 61 33.85 4.52 2.86
C ALA A 61 33.88 4.61 4.41
N GLY A 62 32.76 4.92 5.07
CA GLY A 62 32.65 4.91 6.53
C GLY A 62 33.14 6.18 7.25
N HIS A 63 33.45 7.26 6.54
CA HIS A 63 33.91 8.51 7.17
C HIS A 63 32.81 9.19 8.00
N SER A 64 33.21 9.81 9.12
CA SER A 64 32.28 10.57 9.96
C SER A 64 31.82 11.88 9.30
N ASP A 65 30.62 12.39 9.62
CA ASP A 65 30.10 13.66 9.06
C ASP A 65 31.07 14.84 9.27
N ALA A 66 31.80 14.86 10.38
CA ALA A 66 32.78 15.90 10.68
C ALA A 66 34.01 15.80 9.78
N GLU A 67 34.46 14.58 9.50
CA GLU A 67 35.59 14.32 8.61
C GLU A 67 35.24 14.63 7.15
N ILE A 68 34.06 14.21 6.71
CA ILE A 68 33.54 14.56 5.38
C ILE A 68 33.50 16.08 5.24
N GLY A 69 32.95 16.79 6.24
CA GLY A 69 32.85 18.24 6.23
C GLY A 69 34.20 18.95 6.06
N ARG A 70 35.25 18.45 6.71
CA ARG A 70 36.63 18.96 6.52
C ARG A 70 37.12 18.73 5.09
N ARG A 71 36.88 17.54 4.52
CA ARG A 71 37.35 17.18 3.18
C ARG A 71 36.63 17.95 2.06
N VAL A 72 35.33 18.20 2.19
CA VAL A 72 34.55 18.89 1.15
C VAL A 72 34.36 20.39 1.38
N GLY A 73 34.89 20.93 2.49
CA GLY A 73 34.79 22.36 2.83
C GLY A 73 33.38 22.79 3.26
N LEU A 74 32.68 21.95 4.02
CA LEU A 74 31.31 22.22 4.52
C LEU A 74 31.21 22.01 6.03
N PRO A 75 30.38 22.80 6.74
CA PRO A 75 30.04 22.51 8.13
C PRO A 75 29.38 21.13 8.26
N ARG A 76 29.62 20.45 9.39
CA ARG A 76 28.98 19.16 9.72
C ARG A 76 27.46 19.19 9.48
N SER A 77 26.78 20.24 9.91
CA SER A 77 25.33 20.40 9.74
C SER A 77 24.90 20.49 8.27
N SER A 78 25.74 21.05 7.39
CA SER A 78 25.51 21.07 5.95
C SER A 78 25.71 19.70 5.33
N VAL A 79 26.76 18.96 5.73
CA VAL A 79 26.96 17.56 5.32
C VAL A 79 25.76 16.70 5.73
N GLN A 80 25.27 16.87 6.96
CA GLN A 80 24.08 16.19 7.45
C GLN A 80 22.83 16.48 6.62
N ARG A 81 22.63 17.72 6.16
CA ARG A 81 21.53 18.11 5.27
C ARG A 81 21.71 17.61 3.83
N LEU A 82 22.96 17.45 3.39
CA LEU A 82 23.33 16.89 2.09
C LEU A 82 23.22 15.38 2.01
N ARG A 83 23.07 14.69 3.15
CA ARG A 83 22.57 13.31 3.16
C ARG A 83 21.30 13.17 2.32
N GLY A 84 20.57 14.27 2.09
CA GLY A 84 19.18 14.24 1.69
C GLY A 84 18.40 13.49 2.75
N SER A 85 17.09 13.46 2.64
CA SER A 85 16.46 12.19 2.98
C SER A 85 17.19 11.15 2.14
N ALA A 86 17.93 10.23 2.77
CA ALA A 86 18.34 8.99 2.11
C ALA A 86 17.19 8.59 1.19
N ALA A 87 17.45 8.31 -0.10
CA ALA A 87 16.43 7.84 -1.04
C ALA A 87 15.47 6.98 -0.24
N PRO A 88 14.21 7.42 -0.02
CA PRO A 88 13.47 7.12 1.19
C PRO A 88 13.58 5.63 1.37
N VAL A 89 14.39 5.20 2.36
CA VAL A 89 14.53 3.78 2.65
C VAL A 89 13.10 3.40 2.91
N SER A 90 12.50 2.71 1.95
CA SER A 90 11.11 2.34 2.04
C SER A 90 11.13 1.36 3.18
N THR A 91 10.86 1.85 4.39
CA THR A 91 10.77 0.99 5.55
C THR A 91 9.80 -0.11 5.15
N GLU A 92 10.07 -1.34 5.51
CA GLU A 92 9.22 -2.48 5.17
C GLU A 92 7.73 -2.12 5.34
N ARG A 93 7.37 -1.48 6.47
CA ARG A 93 6.03 -0.94 6.74
C ARG A 93 5.47 0.02 5.68
N LYS A 94 6.29 0.93 5.15
CA LYS A 94 5.91 1.83 4.05
C LYS A 94 5.63 1.03 2.78
N SER A 95 6.50 0.07 2.44
CA SER A 95 6.30 -0.80 1.29
C SER A 95 5.01 -1.61 1.45
N THR A 96 4.82 -2.25 2.60
CA THR A 96 3.63 -3.03 2.96
C THR A 96 2.35 -2.18 2.87
N ALA A 97 2.37 -0.96 3.41
CA ALA A 97 1.24 -0.05 3.33
C ALA A 97 0.87 0.29 1.88
N VAL A 98 1.87 0.64 1.05
CA VAL A 98 1.62 1.04 -0.34
C VAL A 98 1.15 -0.15 -1.18
N THR A 99 1.72 -1.34 -0.99
CA THR A 99 1.25 -2.55 -1.70
C THR A 99 -0.17 -2.91 -1.31
N ALA A 100 -0.51 -2.88 -0.02
CA ALA A 100 -1.89 -3.15 0.42
C ALA A 100 -2.90 -2.12 -0.10
N LEU A 101 -2.53 -0.83 -0.10
CA LEU A 101 -3.34 0.23 -0.72
C LEU A 101 -3.52 0.02 -2.23
N ALA A 102 -2.48 -0.45 -2.92
CA ALA A 102 -2.56 -0.78 -4.35
C ALA A 102 -3.50 -1.96 -4.61
N GLN A 103 -3.37 -3.04 -3.82
CA GLN A 103 -4.25 -4.22 -3.88
C GLN A 103 -5.71 -3.84 -3.63
N MET A 104 -6.01 -3.09 -2.56
CA MET A 104 -7.37 -2.76 -2.14
C MET A 104 -7.97 -1.53 -2.81
N GLY A 105 -7.20 -0.83 -3.64
CA GLY A 105 -7.58 0.45 -4.25
C GLY A 105 -7.52 1.65 -3.31
N GLY A 106 -7.71 1.44 -2.01
CA GLY A 106 -7.51 2.40 -0.94
C GLY A 106 -8.04 1.86 0.37
N MET A 107 -7.74 2.54 1.48
CA MET A 107 -8.29 2.21 2.80
C MET A 107 -8.58 3.50 3.57
N GLN A 108 -9.57 3.48 4.46
CA GLN A 108 -9.71 4.54 5.46
C GLN A 108 -8.53 4.51 6.44
N LEU A 109 -8.17 5.67 6.99
CA LEU A 109 -7.00 5.84 7.86
C LEU A 109 -6.99 4.88 9.06
N ASP A 110 -8.15 4.66 9.68
CA ASP A 110 -8.30 3.72 10.79
C ASP A 110 -8.08 2.27 10.34
N VAL A 111 -8.65 1.87 9.21
CA VAL A 111 -8.46 0.55 8.60
C VAL A 111 -7.01 0.31 8.23
N LEU A 112 -6.33 1.30 7.66
CA LEU A 112 -4.88 1.22 7.41
C LEU A 112 -4.09 1.07 8.71
N GLY A 113 -4.52 1.74 9.79
CA GLY A 113 -3.93 1.58 11.12
C GLY A 113 -4.12 0.16 11.68
N TRP A 114 -5.31 -0.42 11.52
CA TRP A 114 -5.56 -1.82 11.87
C TRP A 114 -4.71 -2.75 11.01
N PHE A 115 -4.66 -2.57 9.70
CA PHE A 115 -3.79 -3.37 8.82
C PHE A 115 -2.35 -3.37 9.33
N LEU A 116 -1.75 -2.19 9.54
CA LEU A 116 -0.35 -2.07 9.97
C LEU A 116 -0.11 -2.37 11.46
N GLY A 117 -1.17 -2.55 12.25
CA GLY A 117 -1.07 -2.73 13.70
C GLY A 117 -0.55 -1.49 14.44
N THR A 118 -0.73 -0.31 13.87
CA THR A 118 -0.25 0.97 14.42
C THR A 118 -1.36 1.77 15.07
N ASP A 119 -1.00 2.60 16.05
CA ASP A 119 -1.91 3.61 16.57
C ASP A 119 -2.19 4.72 15.53
N ARG A 120 -3.28 5.47 15.77
CA ARG A 120 -3.74 6.55 14.91
C ARG A 120 -2.63 7.56 14.59
N LYS A 121 -1.87 8.02 15.60
CA LYS A 121 -0.81 9.03 15.42
C LYS A 121 0.28 8.54 14.47
N ARG A 122 0.75 7.31 14.64
CA ARG A 122 1.76 6.69 13.76
C ARG A 122 1.24 6.51 12.34
N THR A 123 -0.02 6.12 12.18
CA THR A 123 -0.65 6.00 10.85
C THR A 123 -0.73 7.36 10.15
N TYR A 124 -1.13 8.42 10.85
CA TYR A 124 -1.14 9.78 10.29
C TYR A 124 0.24 10.26 9.86
N LEU A 125 1.29 9.99 10.66
CA LEU A 125 2.67 10.35 10.32
C LEU A 125 3.13 9.62 9.06
N LEU A 126 2.85 8.32 8.95
CA LEU A 126 3.13 7.54 7.75
C LEU A 126 2.40 8.15 6.54
N VAL A 127 1.09 8.37 6.64
CA VAL A 127 0.29 8.90 5.52
C VAL A 127 0.71 10.30 5.11
N ARG A 128 1.11 11.16 6.06
CA ARG A 128 1.72 12.47 5.75
C ARG A 128 2.99 12.30 4.92
N GLN A 129 3.84 11.33 5.27
CA GLN A 129 5.03 11.02 4.49
C GLN A 129 4.69 10.47 3.10
N LEU A 130 3.71 9.56 3.01
CA LEU A 130 3.22 9.04 1.72
C LEU A 130 2.72 10.16 0.79
N ARG A 131 2.01 11.15 1.33
CA ARG A 131 1.55 12.33 0.56
C ARG A 131 2.71 13.20 0.11
N LYS A 132 3.66 13.47 1.00
CA LYS A 132 4.88 14.23 0.69
C LYS A 132 5.67 13.57 -0.45
N ASP A 133 5.73 12.24 -0.44
CA ASP A 133 6.41 11.43 -1.46
C ASP A 133 5.58 11.23 -2.74
N LYS A 134 4.37 11.81 -2.82
CA LYS A 134 3.43 11.71 -3.94
C LYS A 134 3.07 10.26 -4.32
N VAL A 135 3.13 9.33 -3.36
CA VAL A 135 2.73 7.93 -3.59
C VAL A 135 1.24 7.70 -3.35
N VAL A 136 0.61 8.58 -2.57
CA VAL A 136 -0.85 8.63 -2.38
C VAL A 136 -1.38 10.00 -2.75
N ARG A 137 -2.65 10.06 -3.12
CA ARG A 137 -3.39 11.29 -3.41
C ARG A 137 -3.72 12.03 -2.11
N ASP A 138 -4.36 13.19 -2.25
CA ASP A 138 -4.90 13.89 -1.09
C ASP A 138 -6.00 13.08 -0.40
N LEU A 139 -6.12 13.27 0.91
CA LEU A 139 -7.06 12.51 1.72
C LEU A 139 -8.49 12.96 1.43
N GLU A 140 -9.32 12.02 1.01
CA GLU A 140 -10.72 12.26 0.63
C GLU A 140 -11.66 11.77 1.72
N LYS A 141 -12.66 12.58 2.09
CA LYS A 141 -13.77 12.14 2.95
C LYS A 141 -14.98 11.92 2.04
N VAL A 142 -15.41 10.67 1.90
CA VAL A 142 -16.51 10.28 1.01
C VAL A 142 -17.80 10.02 1.79
N VAL A 143 -17.70 9.32 2.91
CA VAL A 143 -18.81 9.01 3.83
C VAL A 143 -18.41 9.36 5.27
N ALA A 144 -19.32 9.12 6.22
CA ALA A 144 -19.00 9.23 7.64
C ALA A 144 -17.78 8.35 8.02
N GLY A 145 -16.99 8.82 8.98
CA GLY A 145 -15.76 8.17 9.42
C GLY A 145 -14.47 8.86 8.94
N ASP A 146 -13.37 8.11 9.00
CA ASP A 146 -12.03 8.60 8.69
C ASP A 146 -11.81 8.79 7.18
N LYS A 147 -10.85 9.66 6.81
CA LYS A 147 -10.52 9.93 5.40
C LYS A 147 -9.86 8.71 4.74
N TRP A 148 -10.11 8.57 3.45
CA TRP A 148 -9.50 7.56 2.58
C TRP A 148 -8.08 7.94 2.18
N VAL A 149 -7.20 6.94 2.24
CA VAL A 149 -5.85 6.97 1.70
C VAL A 149 -5.89 6.19 0.40
N ILE A 150 -5.61 6.86 -0.71
CA ILE A 150 -5.76 6.30 -2.06
C ILE A 150 -4.39 6.41 -2.76
N PRO A 151 -3.79 5.32 -3.25
CA PRO A 151 -2.54 5.38 -4.01
C PRO A 151 -2.76 6.15 -5.30
N THR A 152 -1.72 6.79 -5.82
CA THR A 152 -1.80 7.34 -7.19
C THR A 152 -1.93 6.21 -8.21
N ARG A 153 -2.48 6.50 -9.39
CA ARG A 153 -2.56 5.54 -10.50
C ARG A 153 -1.19 4.94 -10.85
N VAL A 154 -0.15 5.78 -10.87
CA VAL A 154 1.24 5.38 -11.15
C VAL A 154 1.75 4.45 -10.07
N THR A 155 1.55 4.80 -8.79
CA THR A 155 1.95 3.96 -7.66
C THR A 155 1.23 2.61 -7.68
N ALA A 156 -0.09 2.60 -7.85
CA ALA A 156 -0.85 1.35 -7.88
C ALA A 156 -0.42 0.46 -9.06
N SER A 157 -0.23 1.02 -10.25
CA SER A 157 0.21 0.26 -11.43
C SER A 157 1.58 -0.36 -11.22
N ARG A 158 2.52 0.40 -10.63
CA ARG A 158 3.87 -0.09 -10.33
C ARG A 158 3.87 -1.24 -9.34
N HIS A 159 3.07 -1.16 -8.28
CA HIS A 159 3.00 -2.19 -7.25
C HIS A 159 2.26 -3.45 -7.70
N LEU A 160 1.31 -3.33 -8.63
CA LEU A 160 0.55 -4.46 -9.14
C LEU A 160 1.19 -5.11 -10.39
N GLY A 161 2.14 -4.43 -11.04
CA GLY A 161 2.79 -4.94 -12.24
C GLY A 161 1.98 -4.77 -13.52
N PHE A 162 0.82 -4.12 -13.48
CA PHE A 162 -0.03 -3.85 -14.64
C PHE A 162 -0.68 -2.46 -14.58
N PRO A 163 -1.03 -1.85 -15.72
CA PRO A 163 -1.72 -0.57 -15.75
C PRO A 163 -3.10 -0.66 -15.06
N VAL A 164 -3.35 0.22 -14.10
CA VAL A 164 -4.68 0.32 -13.46
C VAL A 164 -5.40 1.60 -13.85
N ARG A 165 -6.74 1.56 -13.82
CA ARG A 165 -7.58 2.76 -13.89
C ARG A 165 -7.46 3.54 -12.58
N GLU A 166 -7.67 4.85 -12.67
CA GLU A 166 -7.84 5.63 -11.46
C GLU A 166 -9.10 5.17 -10.74
N TRP A 167 -8.98 4.96 -9.43
CA TRP A 167 -10.05 4.46 -8.59
C TRP A 167 -10.32 5.45 -7.47
N ARG A 168 -11.59 5.59 -7.11
CA ARG A 168 -12.06 6.32 -5.94
C ARG A 168 -13.24 5.56 -5.35
N PRO A 169 -13.39 5.54 -4.01
CA PRO A 169 -14.58 4.99 -3.41
C PRO A 169 -15.77 5.90 -3.74
N SER A 170 -16.83 5.32 -4.28
CA SER A 170 -18.11 6.02 -4.45
C SER A 170 -18.91 5.95 -3.14
N PRO A 171 -19.81 6.92 -2.85
CA PRO A 171 -20.60 6.90 -1.61
C PRO A 171 -21.38 5.60 -1.40
N ASP A 172 -21.90 4.99 -2.47
CA ASP A 172 -22.69 3.76 -2.45
C ASP A 172 -21.84 2.49 -2.21
N LYS A 173 -20.54 2.51 -2.54
CA LYS A 173 -19.62 1.37 -2.36
C LYS A 173 -18.57 1.57 -1.28
N ALA A 174 -18.47 2.76 -0.68
CA ALA A 174 -17.47 3.04 0.34
C ALA A 174 -17.56 2.09 1.55
N ALA A 175 -18.78 1.79 2.00
CA ALA A 175 -19.00 0.83 3.09
C ALA A 175 -18.55 -0.59 2.70
N HIS A 176 -18.83 -1.02 1.47
CA HIS A 176 -18.41 -2.30 0.91
C HIS A 176 -16.89 -2.42 0.88
N HIS A 177 -16.21 -1.47 0.23
CA HIS A 177 -14.74 -1.48 0.14
C HIS A 177 -14.05 -1.43 1.51
N ARG A 178 -14.65 -0.73 2.47
CA ARG A 178 -14.18 -0.76 3.86
C ARG A 178 -14.29 -2.16 4.45
N ALA A 179 -15.44 -2.81 4.31
CA ALA A 179 -15.68 -4.15 4.82
C ALA A 179 -14.78 -5.19 4.17
N VAL A 180 -14.55 -5.13 2.85
CA VAL A 180 -13.60 -6.02 2.16
C VAL A 180 -12.17 -5.81 2.68
N ALA A 181 -11.75 -4.57 2.93
CA ALA A 181 -10.44 -4.30 3.52
C ALA A 181 -10.32 -4.84 4.96
N GLN A 182 -11.40 -4.80 5.74
CA GLN A 182 -11.46 -5.40 7.08
C GLN A 182 -11.44 -6.93 7.02
N ALA A 183 -12.22 -7.55 6.13
CA ALA A 183 -12.20 -9.00 5.87
C ALA A 183 -10.77 -9.47 5.54
N ARG A 184 -10.09 -8.78 4.62
CA ARG A 184 -8.68 -9.03 4.30
C ARG A 184 -7.79 -9.00 5.55
N ILE A 185 -7.96 -8.01 6.42
CA ILE A 185 -7.16 -7.88 7.65
C ILE A 185 -7.45 -9.05 8.61
N MET A 186 -8.72 -9.44 8.74
CA MET A 186 -9.16 -10.51 9.62
C MET A 186 -8.64 -11.87 9.15
N LEU A 187 -8.76 -12.14 7.85
CA LEU A 187 -8.42 -13.44 7.25
C LEU A 187 -6.91 -13.66 7.09
N VAL A 188 -6.14 -12.61 6.74
CA VAL A 188 -4.71 -12.77 6.42
C VAL A 188 -3.77 -11.75 7.09
N GLY A 189 -4.28 -10.84 7.91
CA GLY A 189 -3.46 -9.86 8.61
C GLY A 189 -2.66 -8.98 7.65
N THR A 190 -1.34 -8.90 7.86
CA THR A 190 -0.42 -8.11 7.01
C THR A 190 0.21 -8.91 5.86
N ASP A 191 -0.08 -10.20 5.75
CA ASP A 191 0.48 -11.03 4.68
C ASP A 191 -0.10 -10.55 3.35
N LEU A 192 0.78 -10.18 2.41
CA LEU A 192 0.41 -9.63 1.11
C LEU A 192 0.20 -10.72 0.07
N GLU A 193 0.85 -11.89 0.26
CA GLU A 193 0.87 -12.99 -0.71
C GLU A 193 -0.33 -13.92 -0.52
N ARG A 194 -0.92 -13.93 0.68
CA ARG A 194 -2.11 -14.71 0.99
C ARG A 194 -3.42 -14.07 0.53
N TRP A 195 -3.39 -12.94 -0.18
CA TRP A 195 -4.60 -12.25 -0.65
C TRP A 195 -4.50 -11.85 -2.12
N ILE A 196 -5.50 -12.25 -2.90
CA ILE A 196 -5.70 -11.78 -4.28
C ILE A 196 -6.91 -10.84 -4.26
N SER A 197 -6.68 -9.57 -4.59
CA SER A 197 -7.75 -8.57 -4.55
C SER A 197 -8.63 -8.59 -5.79
N GLU A 198 -9.88 -8.12 -5.64
CA GLU A 198 -10.83 -7.88 -6.73
C GLU A 198 -10.17 -7.23 -7.97
N ARG A 199 -9.28 -6.26 -7.75
CA ARG A 199 -8.56 -5.57 -8.84
C ARG A 199 -7.64 -6.50 -9.64
N VAL A 200 -6.96 -7.42 -8.97
CA VAL A 200 -6.14 -8.45 -9.62
C VAL A 200 -7.04 -9.44 -10.36
N LEU A 201 -8.15 -9.84 -9.75
CA LEU A 201 -9.13 -10.74 -10.38
C LEU A 201 -9.73 -10.13 -11.65
N TRP A 202 -10.14 -8.85 -11.61
CA TRP A 202 -10.59 -8.10 -12.79
C TRP A 202 -9.53 -8.04 -13.89
N HIS A 203 -8.27 -7.82 -13.53
CA HIS A 203 -7.18 -7.79 -14.50
C HIS A 203 -6.99 -9.16 -15.17
N ARG A 204 -6.94 -10.23 -14.38
CA ARG A 204 -6.81 -11.61 -14.89
C ARG A 204 -7.97 -11.98 -15.80
N ALA A 205 -9.21 -11.70 -15.38
CA ALA A 205 -10.40 -11.94 -16.20
C ALA A 205 -10.37 -11.13 -17.51
N GLY A 206 -9.93 -9.88 -17.46
CA GLY A 206 -9.75 -9.04 -18.64
C GLY A 206 -8.70 -9.59 -19.62
N ALA A 207 -7.59 -10.11 -19.10
CA ALA A 207 -6.54 -10.75 -19.89
C ALA A 207 -7.03 -12.05 -20.56
N ALA A 208 -7.73 -12.91 -19.81
CA ALA A 208 -8.33 -14.14 -20.33
C ALA A 208 -9.37 -13.85 -21.43
N ALA A 209 -10.23 -12.85 -21.22
CA ALA A 209 -11.19 -12.40 -22.22
C ALA A 209 -10.49 -11.84 -23.47
N ALA A 210 -9.41 -11.08 -23.31
CA ALA A 210 -8.64 -10.56 -24.44
C ALA A 210 -7.97 -11.69 -25.26
N ALA A 211 -7.44 -12.72 -24.59
CA ALA A 211 -6.89 -13.90 -25.26
C ALA A 211 -7.96 -14.70 -26.03
N SER A 212 -9.19 -14.71 -25.54
CA SER A 212 -10.32 -15.46 -26.14
C SER A 212 -11.01 -14.74 -27.31
N ARG A 213 -10.79 -13.43 -27.49
CA ARG A 213 -11.45 -12.58 -28.52
C ARG A 213 -11.05 -12.88 -29.97
N GLY A 214 -10.29 -13.95 -30.23
CA GLY A 214 -10.21 -14.57 -31.56
C GLY A 214 -11.55 -15.17 -32.03
N GLY A 215 -12.51 -15.39 -31.12
CA GLY A 215 -13.88 -15.83 -31.44
C GLY A 215 -14.92 -14.71 -31.22
N ARG A 216 -15.73 -14.42 -32.23
CA ARG A 216 -16.82 -13.44 -32.17
C ARG A 216 -17.91 -13.90 -31.18
N GLY A 217 -17.97 -13.29 -30.01
CA GLY A 217 -19.09 -13.42 -29.07
C GLY A 217 -19.02 -12.34 -27.99
N ARG A 218 -20.15 -11.72 -27.64
CA ARG A 218 -20.26 -10.87 -26.43
C ARG A 218 -19.92 -11.78 -25.24
N THR A 219 -18.71 -11.62 -24.71
CA THR A 219 -18.28 -12.31 -23.50
C THR A 219 -19.09 -11.74 -22.35
N GLU A 220 -20.02 -12.54 -21.82
CA GLU A 220 -20.67 -12.26 -20.54
C GLU A 220 -19.58 -11.93 -19.52
N VAL A 221 -19.74 -10.82 -18.81
CA VAL A 221 -18.72 -10.40 -17.84
C VAL A 221 -18.74 -11.43 -16.71
N PRO A 222 -17.66 -12.18 -16.50
CA PRO A 222 -17.63 -13.19 -15.46
C PRO A 222 -17.90 -12.56 -14.09
N HIS A 223 -18.60 -13.27 -13.21
CA HIS A 223 -18.63 -12.93 -11.79
C HIS A 223 -17.19 -12.86 -11.24
N ILE A 224 -16.91 -11.84 -10.43
CA ILE A 224 -15.63 -11.57 -9.78
C ILE A 224 -15.88 -11.45 -8.29
N HIS A 225 -15.14 -12.24 -7.50
CA HIS A 225 -15.18 -12.20 -6.04
C HIS A 225 -14.57 -10.91 -5.49
N ASP A 226 -14.96 -10.52 -4.27
CA ASP A 226 -14.36 -9.40 -3.54
C ASP A 226 -12.87 -9.66 -3.21
N GLY A 227 -12.50 -10.92 -3.10
CA GLY A 227 -11.13 -11.37 -3.05
C GLY A 227 -11.00 -12.88 -3.03
N ARG A 228 -9.75 -13.36 -2.98
CA ARG A 228 -9.41 -14.73 -2.63
C ARG A 228 -8.34 -14.70 -1.55
N PHE A 229 -8.36 -15.67 -0.64
CA PHE A 229 -7.33 -15.79 0.37
C PHE A 229 -6.83 -17.21 0.55
N LEU A 230 -5.57 -17.34 0.94
CA LEU A 230 -4.95 -18.60 1.32
C LEU A 230 -4.95 -18.72 2.85
N GLY A 231 -5.68 -19.70 3.38
CA GLY A 231 -5.80 -19.87 4.82
C GLY A 231 -6.68 -21.06 5.21
N ASP A 232 -6.99 -21.10 6.50
CA ASP A 232 -7.75 -22.17 7.13
C ASP A 232 -9.16 -21.69 7.46
N VAL A 233 -10.16 -22.44 7.00
CA VAL A 233 -11.58 -22.26 7.39
C VAL A 233 -12.12 -23.64 7.77
N ASP A 234 -12.72 -23.74 8.96
CA ASP A 234 -13.27 -24.99 9.51
C ASP A 234 -12.29 -26.19 9.42
N GLY A 235 -11.01 -25.92 9.69
CA GLY A 235 -9.94 -26.92 9.68
C GLY A 235 -9.44 -27.33 8.28
N VAL A 236 -9.87 -26.64 7.22
CA VAL A 236 -9.44 -26.91 5.84
C VAL A 236 -8.55 -25.77 5.33
N HIS A 237 -7.28 -26.08 5.11
CA HIS A 237 -6.31 -25.17 4.51
C HIS A 237 -6.44 -25.15 2.98
N GLY A 238 -6.50 -23.96 2.39
CA GLY A 238 -6.45 -23.82 0.94
C GLY A 238 -6.81 -22.41 0.47
N TRP A 239 -6.99 -22.26 -0.83
CA TRP A 239 -7.48 -21.01 -1.40
C TRP A 239 -9.00 -20.94 -1.30
N TRP A 240 -9.52 -19.87 -0.74
CA TRP A 240 -10.93 -19.61 -0.57
C TRP A 240 -11.34 -18.36 -1.36
N ALA A 241 -12.47 -18.45 -2.05
CA ALA A 241 -13.13 -17.26 -2.60
C ALA A 241 -13.86 -16.51 -1.47
N VAL A 242 -13.92 -15.18 -1.55
CA VAL A 242 -14.54 -14.32 -0.52
C VAL A 242 -15.61 -13.44 -1.14
N GLU A 243 -16.76 -13.41 -0.50
CA GLU A 243 -17.85 -12.48 -0.75
C GLU A 243 -18.20 -11.75 0.55
N VAL A 244 -18.35 -10.43 0.49
CA VAL A 244 -18.77 -9.62 1.63
C VAL A 244 -20.14 -9.02 1.31
N GLU A 245 -21.17 -9.45 2.03
CA GLU A 245 -22.54 -8.97 1.78
C GLU A 245 -22.98 -8.02 2.88
N LEU A 246 -23.24 -6.76 2.51
CA LEU A 246 -23.63 -5.73 3.47
C LEU A 246 -25.13 -5.45 3.53
N SER A 247 -25.87 -5.88 2.52
CA SER A 247 -27.27 -5.52 2.32
C SER A 247 -28.08 -6.73 1.91
N ARG A 248 -29.33 -6.79 2.37
CA ARG A 248 -30.23 -7.87 1.98
C ARG A 248 -30.62 -7.71 0.51
N LYS A 249 -30.35 -8.75 -0.28
CA LYS A 249 -30.88 -8.91 -1.64
C LYS A 249 -32.25 -9.59 -1.60
N SER A 250 -33.03 -9.45 -2.67
CA SER A 250 -34.20 -10.34 -2.86
C SER A 250 -33.73 -11.79 -2.98
N SER A 251 -34.62 -12.75 -2.69
CA SER A 251 -34.28 -14.18 -2.78
C SER A 251 -33.70 -14.55 -4.14
N THR A 252 -34.37 -14.16 -5.24
CA THR A 252 -33.90 -14.41 -6.60
C THR A 252 -32.53 -13.79 -6.87
N ALA A 253 -32.30 -12.55 -6.42
CA ALA A 253 -31.01 -11.89 -6.63
C ALA A 253 -29.89 -12.54 -5.80
N MET A 254 -30.19 -13.05 -4.61
CA MET A 254 -29.22 -13.80 -3.80
C MET A 254 -28.91 -15.16 -4.43
N ASP A 255 -29.91 -15.87 -4.93
CA ASP A 255 -29.71 -17.15 -5.62
C ASP A 255 -28.81 -16.95 -6.84
N VAL A 256 -29.07 -15.94 -7.68
CA VAL A 256 -28.22 -15.62 -8.84
C VAL A 256 -26.80 -15.28 -8.42
N ALA A 257 -26.62 -14.47 -7.38
CA ALA A 257 -25.31 -14.08 -6.89
C ALA A 257 -24.50 -15.27 -6.35
N LEU A 258 -25.11 -16.12 -5.53
CA LEU A 258 -24.48 -17.32 -4.97
C LEU A 258 -24.07 -18.31 -6.06
N GLN A 259 -24.97 -18.56 -7.02
CA GLN A 259 -24.65 -19.44 -8.15
C GLN A 259 -23.51 -18.86 -9.01
N GLY A 260 -23.50 -17.54 -9.23
CA GLY A 260 -22.42 -16.85 -9.92
C GLY A 260 -21.08 -17.00 -9.21
N ALA A 261 -21.07 -16.84 -7.89
CA ALA A 261 -19.89 -17.02 -7.05
C ALA A 261 -19.37 -18.46 -7.11
N ILE A 262 -20.24 -19.47 -6.96
CA ILE A 262 -19.84 -20.89 -7.04
C ILE A 262 -19.22 -21.22 -8.40
N ARG A 263 -19.87 -20.80 -9.50
CA ARG A 263 -19.35 -21.02 -10.86
C ARG A 263 -18.00 -20.32 -11.08
N ALA A 264 -17.81 -19.13 -10.49
CA ALA A 264 -16.54 -18.41 -10.58
C ALA A 264 -15.42 -19.06 -9.77
N ALA A 265 -15.73 -19.59 -8.58
CA ALA A 265 -14.77 -20.28 -7.73
C ALA A 265 -14.36 -21.66 -8.29
N ALA A 266 -15.29 -22.35 -8.97
CA ALA A 266 -15.06 -23.68 -9.54
C ALA A 266 -14.43 -23.66 -10.96
N ARG A 267 -13.92 -22.51 -11.43
CA ARG A 267 -13.31 -22.41 -12.75
C ARG A 267 -12.02 -23.24 -12.85
N PRO A 268 -11.88 -24.14 -13.83
CA PRO A 268 -10.74 -25.04 -13.92
C PRO A 268 -9.46 -24.36 -14.42
N ASP A 269 -9.57 -23.18 -15.03
CA ASP A 269 -8.47 -22.42 -15.65
C ASP A 269 -7.82 -21.40 -14.71
N GLU A 270 -8.26 -21.34 -13.45
CA GLU A 270 -7.66 -20.48 -12.44
C GLU A 270 -6.37 -21.10 -11.88
N PRO A 271 -5.28 -20.32 -11.70
CA PRO A 271 -4.00 -20.84 -11.18
C PRO A 271 -4.13 -21.41 -9.77
N GLU A 272 -5.04 -20.84 -8.97
CA GLU A 272 -5.31 -21.28 -7.62
C GLU A 272 -6.61 -22.11 -7.61
N THR A 273 -6.51 -23.40 -7.28
CA THR A 273 -7.72 -24.22 -7.08
C THR A 273 -8.42 -23.82 -5.79
N MET A 274 -9.67 -23.36 -5.89
CA MET A 274 -10.46 -22.99 -4.72
C MET A 274 -10.93 -24.25 -3.97
N VAL A 275 -10.76 -24.27 -2.66
CA VAL A 275 -11.28 -25.34 -1.78
C VAL A 275 -12.69 -25.05 -1.28
N GLY A 276 -13.12 -23.79 -1.33
CA GLY A 276 -14.44 -23.35 -0.90
C GLY A 276 -14.70 -21.86 -1.10
N LEU A 277 -15.87 -21.42 -0.63
CA LEU A 277 -16.37 -20.05 -0.67
C LEU A 277 -16.72 -19.58 0.74
N VAL A 278 -16.27 -18.37 1.09
CA VAL A 278 -16.60 -17.71 2.36
C VAL A 278 -17.51 -16.52 2.07
N TYR A 279 -18.68 -16.51 2.70
CA TYR A 279 -19.56 -15.35 2.78
C TYR A 279 -19.43 -14.70 4.16
N LEU A 280 -19.06 -13.42 4.19
CA LEU A 280 -19.11 -12.61 5.40
C LEU A 280 -20.29 -11.65 5.30
N CYS A 281 -21.31 -11.87 6.13
CA CYS A 281 -22.59 -11.18 6.06
C CYS A 281 -22.70 -10.14 7.18
N ARG A 282 -23.11 -8.91 6.84
CA ARG A 282 -23.45 -7.91 7.86
C ARG A 282 -24.91 -8.06 8.25
N SER A 283 -25.16 -8.29 9.53
CA SER A 283 -26.48 -8.49 10.17
C SER A 283 -27.12 -9.86 9.92
N ALA A 284 -27.90 -10.29 10.92
CA ALA A 284 -28.69 -11.52 10.88
C ALA A 284 -29.58 -11.62 9.64
N GLN A 285 -30.20 -10.53 9.18
CA GLN A 285 -31.09 -10.58 8.01
C GLN A 285 -30.37 -10.92 6.70
N VAL A 286 -29.10 -10.52 6.57
CA VAL A 286 -28.28 -10.86 5.40
C VAL A 286 -27.80 -12.30 5.52
N LEU A 287 -27.36 -12.68 6.72
CA LEU A 287 -26.95 -14.04 7.05
C LEU A 287 -28.05 -15.06 6.72
N ASP A 288 -29.27 -14.83 7.21
CA ASP A 288 -30.45 -15.65 6.92
C ASP A 288 -30.74 -15.73 5.42
N GLY A 289 -30.59 -14.61 4.71
CA GLY A 289 -30.78 -14.55 3.26
C GLY A 289 -29.79 -15.42 2.48
N VAL A 290 -28.52 -15.42 2.88
CA VAL A 290 -27.47 -16.27 2.28
C VAL A 290 -27.68 -17.74 2.66
N ASN A 291 -27.96 -18.06 3.93
CA ASN A 291 -28.26 -19.41 4.39
C ASN A 291 -29.44 -20.01 3.60
N ALA A 292 -30.53 -19.25 3.48
CA ALA A 292 -31.70 -19.71 2.72
C ALA A 292 -31.37 -19.92 1.22
N ALA A 293 -30.45 -19.13 0.64
CA ALA A 293 -29.99 -19.34 -0.74
C ALA A 293 -29.14 -20.61 -0.88
N VAL A 294 -28.33 -20.95 0.13
CA VAL A 294 -27.59 -22.22 0.18
C VAL A 294 -28.54 -23.41 0.26
N GLU A 295 -29.61 -23.34 1.07
CA GLU A 295 -30.62 -24.40 1.17
C GLU A 295 -31.36 -24.64 -0.16
N ARG A 296 -31.52 -23.59 -0.98
CA ARG A 296 -32.13 -23.67 -2.31
C ARG A 296 -31.15 -23.99 -3.43
N LEU A 297 -29.87 -24.23 -3.12
CA LEU A 297 -28.84 -24.40 -4.13
C LEU A 297 -29.10 -25.67 -4.96
N PRO A 298 -29.11 -25.58 -6.31
CA PRO A 298 -29.22 -26.75 -7.16
C PRO A 298 -28.12 -27.78 -6.91
N ALA A 299 -28.47 -29.07 -6.93
CA ALA A 299 -27.57 -30.16 -6.58
C ALA A 299 -26.31 -30.21 -7.46
N GLU A 300 -26.42 -29.82 -8.73
CA GLU A 300 -25.26 -29.73 -9.63
C GLU A 300 -24.25 -28.68 -9.19
N LEU A 301 -24.70 -27.54 -8.65
CA LEU A 301 -23.82 -26.48 -8.18
C LEU A 301 -23.23 -26.80 -6.81
N ALA A 302 -24.02 -27.43 -5.93
CA ALA A 302 -23.53 -27.90 -4.63
C ALA A 302 -22.34 -28.87 -4.76
N ARG A 303 -22.27 -29.64 -5.86
CA ARG A 303 -21.14 -30.55 -6.14
C ARG A 303 -19.89 -29.85 -6.65
N LEU A 304 -20.02 -28.69 -7.31
CA LEU A 304 -18.87 -27.95 -7.86
C LEU A 304 -18.00 -27.35 -6.77
N LEU A 305 -18.62 -26.90 -5.68
CA LEU A 305 -17.93 -26.31 -4.55
C LEU A 305 -18.60 -26.75 -3.24
N PRO A 306 -18.18 -27.90 -2.68
CA PRO A 306 -18.89 -28.53 -1.56
C PRO A 306 -18.72 -27.78 -0.23
N ARG A 307 -17.84 -26.76 -0.17
CA ARG A 307 -17.54 -26.01 1.05
C ARG A 307 -17.98 -24.57 0.89
N ILE A 308 -19.03 -24.23 1.61
CA ILE A 308 -19.51 -22.86 1.76
C ILE A 308 -19.51 -22.56 3.25
N ALA A 309 -18.69 -21.61 3.67
CA ALA A 309 -18.68 -21.08 5.02
C ALA A 309 -19.40 -19.74 5.02
N ILE A 310 -20.26 -19.53 6.01
CA ILE A 310 -21.05 -18.30 6.14
C ILE A 310 -20.86 -17.79 7.57
N GLY A 311 -20.41 -16.55 7.69
CA GLY A 311 -20.06 -15.92 8.96
C GLY A 311 -20.75 -14.58 9.15
N ASP A 312 -20.96 -14.19 10.42
CA ASP A 312 -21.37 -12.82 10.76
C ASP A 312 -20.13 -11.92 10.76
N PHE A 313 -20.08 -11.00 9.81
CA PHE A 313 -18.95 -10.11 9.62
C PHE A 313 -18.69 -9.21 10.84
N ASP A 314 -19.73 -8.67 11.48
CA ASP A 314 -19.55 -7.68 12.55
C ASP A 314 -19.14 -8.37 13.86
N ASP A 315 -19.65 -9.58 14.13
CA ASP A 315 -19.23 -10.40 15.27
C ASP A 315 -17.79 -10.89 15.11
N GLU A 316 -17.43 -11.46 13.94
CA GLU A 316 -16.06 -11.91 13.67
C GLU A 316 -15.06 -10.76 13.73
N TRP A 317 -15.41 -9.59 13.17
CA TRP A 317 -14.56 -8.41 13.23
C TRP A 317 -14.37 -7.91 14.66
N THR A 318 -15.42 -7.94 15.47
CA THR A 318 -15.36 -7.56 16.88
C THR A 318 -14.47 -8.50 17.67
N GLN A 319 -14.62 -9.80 17.47
CA GLN A 319 -13.80 -10.84 18.09
C GLN A 319 -12.33 -10.69 17.70
N PHE A 320 -12.05 -10.51 16.40
CA PHE A 320 -10.70 -10.26 15.89
C PHE A 320 -10.02 -9.07 16.57
N LEU A 321 -10.74 -7.94 16.74
CA LEU A 321 -10.20 -6.77 17.43
C LEU A 321 -9.95 -7.04 18.91
N ALA A 322 -10.85 -7.77 19.59
CA ALA A 322 -10.69 -8.15 20.98
C ALA A 322 -9.43 -9.00 21.19
N ASP A 323 -9.26 -10.07 20.40
CA ASP A 323 -8.10 -10.97 20.47
C ASP A 323 -6.80 -10.23 20.20
N ARG A 324 -6.81 -9.36 19.20
CA ARG A 324 -5.64 -8.53 18.88
C ARG A 324 -5.27 -7.58 20.01
N ASN A 325 -6.26 -6.97 20.67
CA ASN A 325 -6.03 -6.08 21.80
C ASN A 325 -5.51 -6.85 23.02
N ALA A 326 -6.05 -8.05 23.29
CA ALA A 326 -5.56 -8.95 24.32
C ALA A 326 -4.09 -9.35 24.08
N ALA A 327 -3.74 -9.73 22.85
CA ALA A 327 -2.37 -10.08 22.47
C ALA A 327 -1.39 -8.90 22.65
N LYS A 328 -1.81 -7.67 22.28
CA LYS A 328 -1.01 -6.45 22.52
C LYS A 328 -0.80 -6.18 24.02
N ALA A 329 -1.84 -6.35 24.82
CA ALA A 329 -1.77 -6.16 26.27
C ALA A 329 -0.83 -7.18 26.92
N ALA A 330 -0.92 -8.45 26.52
CA ALA A 330 -0.03 -9.51 26.99
C ALA A 330 1.45 -9.23 26.65
N LYS A 331 1.74 -8.79 25.42
CA LYS A 331 3.10 -8.42 25.00
C LYS A 331 3.65 -7.24 25.82
N ARG A 332 2.82 -6.25 26.16
CA ARG A 332 3.21 -5.12 27.00
C ARG A 332 3.50 -5.55 28.44
N ARG A 333 2.66 -6.41 29.02
CA ARG A 333 2.89 -6.97 30.37
C ARG A 333 4.22 -7.72 30.45
N ARG A 334 4.49 -8.61 29.47
CA ARG A 334 5.77 -9.35 29.41
C ARG A 334 6.99 -8.42 29.32
N ARG A 335 6.90 -7.36 28.50
CA ARG A 335 8.01 -6.40 28.35
C ARG A 335 8.27 -5.60 29.61
N ASN A 336 7.22 -5.22 30.33
CA ASN A 336 7.34 -4.52 31.61
C ASN A 336 7.94 -5.45 32.69
N HIS A 337 7.57 -6.73 32.70
CA HIS A 337 8.13 -7.70 33.63
C HIS A 337 9.63 -7.92 33.42
N ILE A 338 10.10 -7.98 32.16
CA ILE A 338 11.53 -8.12 31.84
C ILE A 338 12.34 -6.89 32.28
N HIS A 339 11.78 -5.68 32.12
CA HIS A 339 12.46 -4.46 32.55
C HIS A 339 12.55 -4.33 34.08
N LEU A 340 11.51 -4.74 34.81
CA LEU A 340 11.51 -4.72 36.28
C LEU A 340 12.50 -5.73 36.89
N THR A 341 12.72 -6.88 36.25
CA THR A 341 13.71 -7.86 36.71
C THR A 341 15.15 -7.50 36.36
N GLY A 342 15.36 -6.62 35.36
CA GLY A 342 16.70 -6.20 34.94
C GLY A 342 17.27 -5.00 35.69
N GLU A 343 16.45 -4.24 36.42
CA GLU A 343 16.89 -3.16 37.30
C GLU A 343 17.16 -3.62 38.75
N ALA A 344 16.93 -4.91 39.04
CA ALA A 344 17.09 -5.51 40.37
C ALA A 344 18.30 -6.47 40.47
N SER A 345 19.31 -6.33 39.61
CA SER A 345 20.56 -7.13 39.63
C SER A 345 21.80 -6.25 39.71
#